data_AF-A0AAW6YEC7-F1
#
_entry.id   AF-A0AAW6YEC7-F1
#
_cell.length_a   1.000
_cell.length_b   1.000
_cell.length_c   1.000
_cell.angle_alpha   90.00
_cell.angle_beta   90.00
_cell.angle_gamma   90.00
#
_symmetry.space_group_name_H-M   'P 1'
#
loop_
_entity.id
_entity.type
_entity.pdbx_description
1 polymer ?
#
loop_
_entity_poly.entity_id
_entity_poly.type
_entity_poly.pdbx_seq_one_letter_code
_entity_poly.pdbx_strand_id
1 'polypeptide(L)'
;NAATGAEGLEDARRTAEHAAAALGTAADDVLVCSTGLIGERLPMDTLTAGVAEAVAALSPAGGEDAAVAIKTTDTVAKTAVARGEGFTVGG
;
A
#
# COMPACT_ATOMS: atom_id res chain seq x y z
N ASN A 1 0.69 12.22 1.03
CA ASN A 1 -0.71 12.70 0.89
C ASN A 1 -1.27 13.09 2.26
N ALA A 2 -0.89 14.27 2.74
CA ALA A 2 -1.37 14.82 4.00
C ALA A 2 -1.47 16.34 3.84
N ALA A 3 -2.48 16.98 4.43
CA ALA A 3 -2.74 18.41 4.28
C ALA A 3 -2.92 18.88 2.82
N THR A 4 -3.46 18.03 1.96
CA THR A 4 -3.68 18.23 0.51
C THR A 4 -5.13 18.57 0.14
N GLY A 5 -5.99 18.78 1.14
CA GLY A 5 -7.37 19.21 0.95
C GLY A 5 -8.28 18.17 0.29
N ALA A 6 -9.37 18.64 -0.32
CA ALA A 6 -10.39 17.78 -0.93
C ALA A 6 -9.83 16.94 -2.08
N GLU A 7 -8.88 17.46 -2.84
CA GLU A 7 -8.27 16.72 -3.94
C GLU A 7 -7.38 15.58 -3.44
N GLY A 8 -6.68 15.75 -2.31
CA GLY A 8 -5.93 14.66 -1.69
C GLY A 8 -6.83 13.54 -1.15
N LEU A 9 -8.02 13.89 -0.65
CA LEU A 9 -9.03 12.89 -0.26
C LEU A 9 -9.54 12.12 -1.49
N GLU A 10 -9.76 12.81 -2.61
CA GLU A 10 -10.15 12.19 -3.87
C GLU A 10 -9.06 11.26 -4.41
N ASP A 11 -7.79 11.66 -4.35
CA ASP A 11 -6.65 10.81 -4.73
C ASP A 11 -6.61 9.50 -3.91
N ALA A 12 -6.90 9.59 -2.60
CA ALA A 12 -6.96 8.41 -1.73
C ALA A 12 -8.13 7.48 -2.11
N ARG A 13 -9.31 8.03 -2.40
CA ARG A 13 -10.47 7.24 -2.87
C ARG A 13 -10.18 6.55 -4.19
N ARG A 14 -9.65 7.27 -5.18
CA ARG A 14 -9.24 6.71 -6.47
C ARG A 14 -8.22 5.60 -6.33
N THR A 15 -7.27 5.75 -5.41
CA THR A 15 -6.29 4.70 -5.10
C THR A 15 -6.99 3.42 -4.60
N ALA A 16 -7.91 3.55 -3.64
CA ALA A 16 -8.66 2.42 -3.10
C ALA A 16 -9.52 1.74 -4.18
N GLU A 17 -10.27 2.52 -4.97
CA GLU A 17 -11.10 2.02 -6.06
C GLU A 17 -10.28 1.29 -7.14
N HIS A 18 -9.13 1.84 -7.52
CA HIS A 18 -8.26 1.24 -8.52
C HIS A 18 -7.65 -0.09 -8.03
N ALA A 19 -7.13 -0.11 -6.79
CA ALA A 19 -6.61 -1.32 -6.18
C ALA A 19 -7.70 -2.39 -6.02
N ALA A 20 -8.90 -2.00 -5.58
CA ALA A 20 -10.04 -2.90 -5.43
C ALA A 20 -10.47 -3.53 -6.76
N ALA A 21 -10.54 -2.73 -7.83
CA ALA A 21 -10.84 -3.21 -9.17
C ALA A 21 -9.79 -4.21 -9.67
N ALA A 22 -8.50 -3.94 -9.43
CA ALA A 22 -7.42 -4.84 -9.81
C ALA A 22 -7.42 -6.16 -9.00
N LEU A 23 -7.82 -6.12 -7.73
CA LEU A 23 -7.90 -7.28 -6.83
C LEU A 23 -9.22 -8.05 -6.95
N GLY A 24 -10.23 -7.50 -7.62
CA GLY A 24 -11.57 -8.08 -7.70
C GLY A 24 -12.35 -8.02 -6.38
N THR A 25 -12.15 -6.98 -5.57
CA THR A 25 -12.80 -6.76 -4.27
C THR A 25 -13.57 -5.43 -4.21
N ALA A 26 -14.24 -5.14 -3.09
CA ALA A 26 -14.87 -3.84 -2.86
C ALA A 26 -13.84 -2.79 -2.40
N ALA A 27 -14.05 -1.52 -2.78
CA ALA A 27 -13.19 -0.42 -2.35
C ALA A 27 -13.17 -0.24 -0.82
N ASP A 28 -14.28 -0.54 -0.15
CA ASP A 28 -14.40 -0.47 1.31
C ASP A 28 -13.56 -1.53 2.04
N ASP A 29 -13.13 -2.59 1.34
CA ASP A 29 -12.20 -3.60 1.85
C ASP A 29 -10.72 -3.21 1.68
N VAL A 30 -10.44 -2.05 1.07
CA VAL A 30 -9.08 -1.55 0.81
C VAL A 30 -8.75 -0.37 1.72
N LEU A 31 -7.70 -0.51 2.50
CA LEU A 31 -7.15 0.57 3.32
C LEU A 31 -5.97 1.24 2.61
N VAL A 32 -6.00 2.57 2.52
CA VAL A 32 -4.93 3.36 1.91
C VAL A 32 -4.10 4.04 3.00
N CYS A 33 -2.83 3.67 3.08
CA CYS A 33 -1.84 4.27 3.98
C CYS A 33 -0.86 5.13 3.17
N SER A 34 -0.52 6.32 3.65
CA SER A 34 0.46 7.21 3.02
C SER A 34 1.48 7.71 4.02
N THR A 35 2.75 7.59 3.65
CA THR A 35 3.90 8.16 4.36
C THR A 35 4.72 9.01 3.39
N GLY A 36 5.62 9.84 3.91
CA GLY A 36 6.46 10.75 3.13
C GLY A 36 6.10 12.22 3.31
N LEU A 37 6.26 13.00 2.24
CA LEU A 37 6.14 14.46 2.28
C LEU A 37 4.70 14.93 2.53
N ILE A 38 4.59 16.04 3.27
CA ILE A 38 3.32 16.69 3.64
C ILE A 38 3.07 17.87 2.69
N GLY A 39 1.82 18.08 2.28
CA GLY A 39 1.42 19.16 1.38
C GLY A 39 1.65 18.86 -0.10
N GLU A 40 2.19 17.68 -0.44
CA GLU A 40 2.42 17.26 -1.82
C GLU A 40 1.33 16.31 -2.33
N ARG A 41 0.87 16.60 -3.55
CA ARG A 41 -0.10 15.77 -4.30
C ARG A 41 0.57 14.52 -4.85
N LEU A 42 -0.20 13.44 -4.97
CA LEU A 42 0.31 12.18 -5.48
C LEU A 42 0.45 12.21 -7.01
N PRO A 43 1.52 11.65 -7.59
CA PRO A 43 1.60 11.39 -9.02
C PRO A 43 0.71 10.19 -9.38
N MET A 44 -0.58 10.45 -9.58
CA MET A 44 -1.61 9.39 -9.67
C MET A 44 -1.39 8.40 -10.82
N ASP A 45 -0.89 8.83 -11.98
CA ASP A 45 -0.59 7.92 -13.10
C ASP A 45 0.51 6.92 -12.73
N THR A 46 1.57 7.38 -12.05
CA THR A 46 2.63 6.51 -11.54
C THR A 46 2.11 5.56 -10.47
N LEU A 47 1.28 6.06 -9.56
CA LEU A 47 0.71 5.26 -8.48
C LEU A 47 -0.19 4.14 -9.02
N THR A 48 -1.10 4.46 -9.95
CA THR A 48 -2.02 3.47 -10.53
C THR A 48 -1.30 2.43 -11.36
N ALA A 49 -0.31 2.82 -12.17
CA ALA A 49 0.56 1.88 -12.87
C ALA A 49 1.29 0.94 -11.90
N GLY A 50 1.88 1.50 -10.83
CA GLY A 50 2.56 0.71 -9.80
C GLY A 50 1.64 -0.24 -9.03
N VAL A 51 0.38 0.14 -8.79
CA VAL A 51 -0.63 -0.75 -8.19
C VAL A 51 -0.91 -1.95 -9.10
N ALA A 52 -1.06 -1.73 -10.41
CA ALA A 52 -1.27 -2.82 -11.36
C ALA A 52 -0.09 -3.81 -11.38
N GLU A 53 1.14 -3.29 -11.36
CA GLU A 53 2.36 -4.11 -11.27
C GLU A 53 2.43 -4.89 -9.94
N ALA A 54 2.12 -4.25 -8.82
CA ALA A 54 2.13 -4.88 -7.50
C ALA A 54 1.09 -6.02 -7.40
N VAL A 55 -0.11 -5.82 -7.96
CA VAL A 55 -1.15 -6.86 -8.02
C VAL A 55 -0.69 -8.05 -8.88
N ALA A 56 -0.04 -7.80 -10.01
CA ALA A 56 0.51 -8.86 -10.86
C ALA A 56 1.64 -9.66 -10.18
N ALA A 57 2.32 -9.07 -9.19
CA ALA A 57 3.44 -9.67 -8.47
C ALA A 57 3.04 -10.34 -7.13
N LEU A 58 1.75 -10.40 -6.78
CA LEU A 58 1.29 -10.95 -5.50
C LEU A 58 1.82 -12.38 -5.26
N SER A 59 2.32 -12.58 -4.04
CA SER A 59 2.90 -13.86 -3.63
C SER A 59 2.71 -14.07 -2.12
N PRO A 60 2.43 -15.31 -1.67
CA PRO A 60 2.45 -15.65 -0.25
C PRO A 60 3.80 -15.39 0.45
N ALA A 61 4.89 -15.24 -0.32
CA ALA A 61 6.23 -14.94 0.18
C ALA A 61 6.64 -13.46 0.04
N GLY A 62 5.75 -12.58 -0.44
CA GLY A 62 6.07 -11.17 -0.76
C GLY A 62 6.25 -10.22 0.43
N GLY A 63 6.37 -10.73 1.66
CA GLY A 63 6.45 -9.91 2.87
C GLY A 63 7.70 -9.02 2.92
N GLU A 64 8.86 -9.51 2.47
CA GLU A 64 10.10 -8.73 2.44
C GLU A 64 10.01 -7.59 1.42
N ASP A 65 9.48 -7.85 0.22
CA ASP A 65 9.30 -6.83 -0.82
C ASP A 65 8.39 -5.70 -0.32
N ALA A 66 7.31 -6.05 0.39
CA ALA A 66 6.42 -5.08 1.01
C ALA A 66 7.14 -4.26 2.09
N ALA A 67 7.92 -4.90 2.97
CA ALA A 67 8.66 -4.22 4.05
C ALA A 67 9.73 -3.25 3.50
N VAL A 68 10.36 -3.60 2.37
CA VAL A 68 11.30 -2.71 1.67
C VAL A 68 10.58 -1.53 1.03
N ALA A 69 9.45 -1.78 0.35
CA ALA A 69 8.72 -0.78 -0.43
C ALA A 69 8.12 0.35 0.42
N ILE A 70 7.71 0.08 1.67
CA ILE A 70 7.06 1.07 2.54
C ILE A 70 8.02 1.99 3.31
N LYS A 71 9.34 1.75 3.19
CA LYS A 71 10.35 2.56 3.88
C LYS A 71 10.31 4.01 3.42
N THR A 72 10.71 4.91 4.32
CA THR A 72 11.01 6.30 3.98
C THR A 72 12.46 6.63 4.27
N THR A 73 12.74 7.15 5.46
CA THR A 73 14.11 7.45 5.94
C THR A 73 14.74 6.26 6.67
N ASP A 74 14.02 5.15 6.76
CA ASP A 74 14.46 3.91 7.37
C ASP A 74 15.75 3.39 6.71
N THR A 75 16.74 3.04 7.52
CA THR A 75 17.99 2.43 7.00
C THR A 75 17.84 0.94 6.71
N VAL A 76 16.92 0.27 7.39
CA VAL A 76 16.65 -1.17 7.26
C VAL A 76 15.15 -1.45 7.15
N ALA A 77 14.79 -2.50 6.40
CA ALA A 77 13.46 -3.08 6.42
C ALA A 77 13.23 -3.78 7.76
N LYS A 78 11.98 -3.80 8.22
CA LYS A 78 11.59 -4.31 9.54
C LYS A 78 10.52 -5.37 9.34
N THR A 79 10.76 -6.57 9.86
CA THR A 79 9.82 -7.68 9.83
C THR A 79 9.89 -8.48 11.13
N ALA A 80 8.78 -9.09 11.51
CA ALA A 80 8.67 -10.01 12.64
C ALA A 80 7.66 -11.13 12.31
N VAL A 81 7.95 -12.35 12.78
CA VAL A 81 7.06 -13.51 12.58
C VAL A 81 6.92 -14.29 13.87
N ALA A 82 5.66 -14.57 14.24
CA ALA A 82 5.31 -15.45 15.35
C ALA A 82 4.49 -16.64 14.83
N ARG A 83 4.74 -17.83 15.39
CA ARG A 83 4.02 -19.07 15.06
C ARG A 83 3.30 -19.58 16.29
N GLY A 84 2.01 -19.88 16.13
CA GLY A 84 1.19 -20.55 17.13
C GLY A 84 0.69 -21.89 16.61
N GLU A 85 -0.08 -22.61 17.42
CA GLU A 85 -0.69 -23.86 16.99
C GLU A 85 -1.75 -23.58 15.90
N GLY A 86 -1.48 -24.01 14.67
CA GLY A 86 -2.40 -23.87 13.54
C GLY A 86 -2.40 -22.49 12.85
N PHE A 87 -1.57 -21.53 13.27
CA PHE A 87 -1.52 -20.20 12.65
C PHE A 87 -0.12 -19.57 12.65
N THR A 88 0.06 -18.59 11.76
CA THR A 88 1.25 -17.73 11.68
C THR A 88 0.82 -16.27 11.60
N VAL A 89 1.50 -15.40 12.33
CA VAL A 89 1.33 -13.94 12.26
C VAL A 89 2.64 -13.34 11.79
N GLY A 90 2.58 -12.50 10.76
CA GLY A 90 3.72 -11.75 10.24
C GLY A 90 3.37 -10.28 10.04
N GLY A 91 4.37 -9.42 10.08
CA GLY A 91 4.25 -7.97 9.85
C GLY A 91 5.59 -7.25 9.98
#